data_AF-A0A965LBC6-F1
#
_entry.id   AF-A0A965LBC6-F1
#
_cell.length_a   1.000
_cell.length_b   1.000
_cell.length_c   1.000
_cell.angle_alpha   90.00
_cell.angle_beta   90.00
_cell.angle_gamma   90.00
#
_symmetry.space_group_name_H-M   'P 1'
#
loop_
_entity.id
_entity.type
_entity.pdbx_description
1 polymer ?
#
loop_
_entity_poly.entity_id
_entity_poly.type
_entity_poly.pdbx_seq_one_letter_code
_entity_poly.pdbx_strand_id
1 'polypeptide(L)'
;MQYADIVVAVLGVLAVAWIADLLSGKRGYFAALLVAGVGAVCGWFLPIRVFANTTMDDWLWVACALGGAVFSLIAYYLFRNKR
;
A
#
# COMPACT_ATOMS: atom_id res chain seq x y z
N MET A 1 0.32 -19.57 4.19
CA MET A 1 -0.85 -19.92 3.35
C MET A 1 -0.97 -18.82 2.31
N GLN A 2 -0.08 -18.85 1.32
CA GLN A 2 0.16 -17.77 0.35
C GLN A 2 -1.09 -17.04 -0.20
N TYR A 3 -2.19 -17.76 -0.46
CA TYR A 3 -3.44 -17.14 -0.93
C TYR A 3 -4.13 -16.24 0.10
N ALA A 4 -4.09 -16.63 1.38
CA ALA A 4 -4.66 -15.81 2.46
C ALA A 4 -3.87 -14.51 2.61
N ASP A 5 -2.55 -14.57 2.49
CA ASP A 5 -1.67 -13.41 2.63
C ASP A 5 -1.88 -12.40 1.49
N ILE A 6 -2.13 -12.89 0.27
CA ILE A 6 -2.55 -12.08 -0.88
C ILE A 6 -3.88 -11.37 -0.60
N VAL A 7 -4.88 -12.09 -0.10
CA VAL A 7 -6.18 -11.49 0.23
C VAL A 7 -6.02 -10.42 1.31
N VAL A 8 -5.23 -10.68 2.35
CA VAL A 8 -4.95 -9.71 3.42
C VAL A 8 -4.23 -8.48 2.86
N ALA A 9 -3.25 -8.63 1.98
CA ALA A 9 -2.57 -7.50 1.35
C ALA A 9 -3.54 -6.65 0.52
N VAL A 10 -4.39 -7.27 -0.29
CA VAL A 10 -5.40 -6.55 -1.10
C VAL A 10 -6.38 -5.81 -0.20
N LEU A 11 -6.96 -6.49 0.80
CA LEU A 11 -7.89 -5.86 1.74
C LEU A 11 -7.23 -4.74 2.54
N GLY A 12 -5.96 -4.92 2.94
CA GLY A 12 -5.20 -3.89 3.63
C GLY A 12 -4.98 -2.65 2.77
N VAL A 13 -4.64 -2.81 1.48
CA VAL A 13 -4.53 -1.67 0.54
C VAL A 13 -5.86 -0.95 0.37
N LEU A 14 -6.97 -1.69 0.23
CA LEU A 14 -8.30 -1.11 0.15
C LEU A 14 -8.65 -0.32 1.41
N ALA A 15 -8.34 -0.87 2.58
CA ALA A 15 -8.59 -0.24 3.88
C ALA A 15 -7.73 1.02 4.08
N VAL A 16 -6.45 0.97 3.73
CA VAL A 16 -5.54 2.12 3.81
C VAL A 16 -5.99 3.25 2.89
N ALA A 17 -6.35 2.94 1.64
CA ALA A 17 -6.90 3.92 0.70
C ALA A 17 -8.20 4.54 1.22
N TRP A 18 -9.05 3.73 1.88
CA TRP A 18 -10.33 4.18 2.42
C TRP A 18 -10.15 5.13 3.60
N ILE A 19 -9.27 4.77 4.54
CA ILE A 19 -8.90 5.63 5.67
C ILE A 19 -8.32 6.94 5.16
N ALA A 20 -7.43 6.89 4.16
CA ALA A 20 -6.82 8.08 3.60
C ALA A 20 -7.83 9.00 2.89
N ASP A 21 -8.83 8.42 2.22
CA ASP A 21 -9.93 9.18 1.61
C ASP A 21 -10.82 9.85 2.66
N LEU A 22 -11.17 9.11 3.73
CA LEU A 22 -11.93 9.63 4.87
C LEU A 22 -11.22 10.82 5.52
N LEU A 23 -9.90 10.71 5.77
CA LEU A 23 -9.08 11.77 6.36
C LEU A 23 -8.98 13.01 5.45
N SER A 24 -9.08 12.82 4.14
CA SER A 24 -8.88 13.90 3.17
C SER A 24 -10.14 14.70 2.86
N GLY A 25 -11.32 14.19 3.19
CA GLY A 25 -12.62 14.89 3.08
C GLY A 25 -13.12 15.19 1.66
N LYS A 26 -12.29 15.02 0.61
CA LYS A 26 -12.59 15.37 -0.79
C LYS A 26 -13.24 14.22 -1.61
N ARG A 27 -13.57 13.07 -1.00
CA ARG A 27 -14.25 11.91 -1.60
C ARG A 27 -13.65 11.47 -2.95
N GLY A 28 -12.34 11.25 -2.97
CA GLY A 28 -11.56 10.82 -4.13
C GLY A 28 -10.98 9.42 -3.99
N TYR A 29 -11.78 8.46 -3.49
CA TYR A 29 -11.31 7.09 -3.18
C TYR A 29 -10.51 6.44 -4.32
N PHE A 30 -10.93 6.61 -5.57
CA PHE A 30 -10.24 6.01 -6.72
C PHE A 30 -8.80 6.53 -6.89
N ALA A 31 -8.57 7.82 -6.63
CA ALA A 31 -7.23 8.40 -6.68
C ALA A 31 -6.35 7.88 -5.53
N ALA A 32 -6.92 7.80 -4.32
CA ALA A 32 -6.23 7.21 -3.17
C ALA A 32 -5.88 5.74 -3.41
N LEU A 33 -6.81 4.97 -3.99
CA LEU A 33 -6.64 3.55 -4.30
C LEU A 33 -5.55 3.33 -5.35
N LEU A 34 -5.49 4.16 -6.39
CA LEU A 34 -4.44 4.07 -7.41
C LEU A 34 -3.05 4.33 -6.81
N VAL A 35 -2.92 5.38 -5.99
CA VAL A 35 -1.67 5.72 -5.32
C VAL A 35 -1.25 4.64 -4.32
N ALA A 36 -2.19 4.14 -3.53
CA ALA A 36 -1.97 3.07 -2.55
C ALA A 36 -1.57 1.77 -3.24
N GLY A 37 -2.26 1.40 -4.33
CA GLY A 37 -1.98 0.20 -5.11
C GLY A 37 -0.59 0.22 -5.74
N VAL A 38 -0.22 1.32 -6.39
CA VAL A 38 1.14 1.49 -6.94
C VAL A 38 2.18 1.44 -5.83
N GLY A 39 1.93 2.14 -4.70
CA GLY A 39 2.80 2.09 -3.52
C GLY A 39 2.97 0.68 -2.96
N ALA A 40 1.90 -0.11 -2.96
CA ALA A 40 1.93 -1.50 -2.50
C ALA A 40 2.77 -2.40 -3.40
N VAL A 41 2.66 -2.25 -4.73
CA VAL A 41 3.50 -2.98 -5.70
C VAL A 41 4.97 -2.59 -5.53
N CYS A 42 5.26 -1.31 -5.31
CA CYS A 42 6.62 -0.86 -5.01
C CYS A 42 7.14 -1.43 -3.67
N GLY A 43 6.30 -1.43 -2.63
CA GLY A 43 6.63 -1.96 -1.31
C GLY A 43 6.87 -3.48 -1.32
N TRP A 44 6.11 -4.23 -2.13
CA TRP A 44 6.31 -5.66 -2.35
C TRP A 44 7.73 -5.99 -2.79
N PHE A 45 8.33 -5.15 -3.64
CA PHE A 45 9.62 -5.42 -4.27
C PHE A 45 10.81 -5.39 -3.29
N LEU A 46 10.68 -4.69 -2.17
CA LEU A 46 11.70 -4.59 -1.12
C LEU A 46 12.07 -5.96 -0.50
N PRO A 47 11.12 -6.79 -0.05
CA PRO A 47 11.36 -8.18 0.40
C PRO A 47 12.20 -9.02 -0.55
N ILE A 48 11.90 -8.94 -1.85
CA ILE A 48 12.55 -9.75 -2.89
C ILE A 48 14.00 -9.30 -3.09
N ARG A 49 14.24 -7.99 -3.09
CA ARG A 49 15.56 -7.43 -3.43
C ARG A 49 16.47 -7.18 -2.24
N VAL A 50 15.92 -6.65 -1.15
CA VAL A 50 16.70 -6.18 0.01
C VAL A 50 16.84 -7.28 1.04
N PHE A 51 15.77 -8.03 1.29
CA PHE A 51 15.76 -9.09 2.30
C PHE A 51 16.07 -10.48 1.73
N ALA A 52 16.31 -10.58 0.41
CA ALA A 52 16.59 -11.82 -0.31
C ALA A 52 15.58 -12.94 -0.02
N ASN A 53 14.33 -12.58 0.29
CA ASN A 53 13.28 -13.55 0.57
C ASN A 53 12.88 -14.23 -0.74
N THR A 54 13.12 -15.54 -0.83
CA THR A 54 12.81 -16.36 -1.99
C THR A 54 11.39 -16.92 -1.97
N THR A 55 10.67 -16.77 -0.85
CA THR A 55 9.32 -17.31 -0.65
C THR A 55 8.34 -16.20 -0.25
N MET A 56 7.10 -16.29 -0.76
CA MET A 56 5.99 -15.38 -0.45
C MET A 56 5.11 -15.92 0.69
N ASP A 57 5.69 -16.61 1.66
CA ASP A 57 4.95 -17.31 2.71
C ASP A 57 5.18 -16.66 4.11
N ASP A 58 5.61 -15.39 4.12
CA ASP A 58 5.92 -14.64 5.34
C ASP A 58 5.23 -13.27 5.36
N TRP A 59 4.83 -12.80 6.54
CA TRP A 59 4.11 -11.54 6.74
C TRP A 59 4.94 -10.30 6.40
N LEU A 60 6.26 -10.44 6.30
CA LEU A 60 7.17 -9.35 5.97
C LEU A 60 6.82 -8.68 4.63
N TRP A 61 6.44 -9.46 3.61
CA TRP A 61 6.10 -8.88 2.30
C TRP A 61 4.79 -8.11 2.35
N VAL A 62 3.81 -8.60 3.12
CA VAL A 62 2.53 -7.92 3.36
C VAL A 62 2.77 -6.59 4.06
N ALA A 63 3.59 -6.59 5.12
CA ALA A 63 3.95 -5.39 5.86
C ALA A 63 4.69 -4.36 4.99
N CYS A 64 5.63 -4.79 4.15
CA CYS A 64 6.33 -3.90 3.22
C CYS A 64 5.40 -3.33 2.15
N ALA A 65 4.48 -4.12 1.61
CA ALA A 65 3.48 -3.65 0.65
C ALA A 65 2.57 -2.58 1.29
N LEU A 66 2.02 -2.83 2.48
CA LEU A 66 1.19 -1.85 3.18
C LEU A 66 1.98 -0.60 3.57
N GLY A 67 3.24 -0.76 4.01
CA GLY A 67 4.14 0.37 4.28
C GLY A 67 4.33 1.23 3.03
N GLY A 68 4.61 0.62 1.87
CA GLY A 68 4.75 1.33 0.59
C GLY A 68 3.48 2.09 0.19
N ALA A 69 2.30 1.49 0.39
CA ALA A 69 1.01 2.14 0.15
C ALA A 69 0.78 3.37 1.05
N VAL A 70 1.13 3.27 2.34
CA VAL A 70 1.02 4.38 3.30
C VAL A 70 1.97 5.51 2.91
N PHE A 71 3.24 5.20 2.61
CA PHE A 71 4.23 6.21 2.20
C PHE A 71 3.84 6.94 0.92
N SER A 72 3.34 6.22 -0.09
CA SER A 72 2.91 6.84 -1.35
C SER A 72 1.72 7.79 -1.14
N LEU A 73 0.76 7.41 -0.28
CA LEU A 73 -0.37 8.25 0.09
C LEU A 73 0.05 9.49 0.87
N ILE A 74 0.95 9.35 1.85
CA ILE A 74 1.50 10.50 2.59
C ILE A 74 2.15 11.48 1.62
N ALA A 75 3.01 11.00 0.73
CA ALA A 75 3.64 11.84 -0.29
C ALA A 75 2.60 12.52 -1.19
N TYR A 76 1.62 11.75 -1.68
CA TYR A 76 0.55 12.26 -2.53
C TYR A 76 -0.20 13.43 -1.88
N TYR A 77 -0.64 13.30 -0.62
CA TYR A 77 -1.36 14.37 0.05
C TYR A 77 -0.48 15.56 0.43
N LEU A 78 0.78 15.31 0.79
CA LEU A 78 1.75 16.37 1.10
C LEU A 78 2.01 17.27 -0.12
N PHE A 79 2.11 16.70 -1.32
CA PHE A 79 2.34 17.46 -2.54
C PHE A 79 1.05 17.95 -3.22
N ARG A 80 -0.08 17.26 -3.04
CA ARG A 80 -1.38 17.68 -3.59
C ARG A 80 -1.88 18.97 -2.96
N ASN A 81 -1.61 19.22 -1.68
CA ASN A 81 -2.10 20.40 -0.98
C ASN A 81 -1.32 21.69 -1.32
N LYS A 82 -0.22 21.59 -2.09
CA LYS A 82 0.57 22.74 -2.56
C LYS A 82 0.16 23.27 -3.94
N ARG A 83 -0.83 22.65 -4.59
CA ARG A 83 -1.43 23.13 -5.85
C ARG A 83 -2.84 23.63 -5.58
#